data_AF-A0A067N540-F1
#
_entry.id   AF-A0A067N540-F1
#
_cell.length_a   1.000
_cell.length_b   1.000
_cell.length_c   1.000
_cell.angle_alpha   90.00
_cell.angle_beta   90.00
_cell.angle_gamma   90.00
#
_symmetry.space_group_name_H-M   'P 1'
#
loop_
_entity.id
_entity.type
_entity.pdbx_description
1 polymer ?
#
loop_
_entity_poly.entity_id
_entity_poly.type
_entity_poly.pdbx_seq_one_letter_code
_entity_poly.pdbx_strand_id
1 'polypeptide(L)'
;METHSRSPRDSLRNAALSAWLESLDDVACSIRSYLAEASTLRQECDPDRFTEQESKSHGVGAPHIDIFSEIDNRIEEMRDLEVQLFICRAAMQEFRNRSTTLVPINRLPPECISQIFIMGSIPEPEDKDDPDADDPREPLGKPFYLTVYRVCHRWREIALNTPQLWISIRFSDSAPFEFSELMLERSRGCPLYIHLDCLRLRADIGTALHLLDVSDPRNPDSRRFCAVVISWRSCVRTM
;
A
#
# COMPACT_ATOMS: atom_id res chain seq x y z
N MET A 1 3.62 -36.45 26.45
CA MET A 1 4.56 -36.84 25.37
C MET A 1 3.69 -37.30 24.20
N GLU A 2 3.01 -36.36 23.55
CA GLU A 2 2.07 -36.68 22.46
C GLU A 2 2.76 -36.35 21.14
N THR A 3 3.28 -37.39 20.50
CA THR A 3 3.77 -37.33 19.13
C THR A 3 2.55 -37.22 18.22
N HIS A 4 2.14 -36.00 17.87
CA HIS A 4 1.21 -35.79 16.77
C HIS A 4 1.82 -36.36 15.49
N SER A 5 1.35 -37.54 15.07
CA SER A 5 1.66 -38.12 13.76
C SER A 5 1.28 -37.09 12.69
N ARG A 6 2.29 -36.51 12.05
CA ARG A 6 2.16 -35.55 10.94
C ARG A 6 1.35 -36.22 9.82
N SER A 7 0.20 -35.65 9.47
CA SER A 7 -0.68 -36.23 8.45
C SER A 7 0.05 -36.31 7.10
N PRO A 8 -0.13 -37.38 6.29
CA PRO A 8 0.48 -37.51 4.96
C PRO A 8 0.23 -36.30 4.05
N ARG A 9 -0.93 -35.63 4.20
CA ARG A 9 -1.27 -34.40 3.48
C ARG A 9 -0.41 -33.21 3.89
N ASP A 10 -0.05 -33.09 5.16
CA ASP A 10 0.83 -32.02 5.64
C ASP A 10 2.26 -32.23 5.11
N SER A 11 2.70 -33.48 4.99
CA SER A 11 4.00 -33.81 4.39
C SER A 11 4.06 -33.41 2.91
N LEU A 12 3.03 -33.73 2.12
CA LEU A 12 2.94 -33.35 0.71
C LEU A 12 2.89 -31.83 0.53
N ARG A 13 2.11 -31.12 1.36
CA ARG A 13 2.05 -29.65 1.34
C ARG A 13 3.40 -29.02 1.63
N ASN A 14 4.13 -29.56 2.61
CA ASN A 14 5.46 -29.03 2.97
C ASN A 14 6.47 -29.27 1.84
N ALA A 15 6.44 -30.44 1.18
CA ALA A 15 7.31 -30.71 0.03
C ALA A 15 7.03 -29.77 -1.16
N ALA A 16 5.76 -29.52 -1.47
CA ALA A 16 5.38 -28.57 -2.53
C ALA A 16 5.82 -27.13 -2.20
N LEU A 17 5.72 -26.72 -0.94
CA LEU A 17 6.22 -25.41 -0.49
C LEU A 17 7.74 -25.30 -0.61
N SER A 18 8.49 -26.34 -0.22
CA SER A 18 9.94 -26.37 -0.37
C SER A 18 10.38 -26.29 -1.83
N ALA A 19 9.81 -27.11 -2.71
CA ALA A 19 10.11 -27.06 -4.14
C ALA A 19 9.79 -25.70 -4.77
N TRP A 20 8.70 -25.06 -4.32
CA TRP A 20 8.36 -23.72 -4.76
C TRP A 20 9.35 -22.65 -4.28
N LEU A 21 9.83 -22.74 -3.04
CA LEU A 21 10.87 -21.84 -2.51
C LEU A 21 12.18 -21.98 -3.29
N GLU A 22 12.60 -23.21 -3.59
CA GLU A 22 13.78 -23.46 -4.43
C GLU A 22 13.62 -22.83 -5.82
N SER A 23 12.45 -23.00 -6.46
CA SER A 23 12.18 -22.38 -7.76
C SER A 23 12.21 -20.83 -7.72
N LEU A 24 11.79 -20.21 -6.61
CA LEU A 24 11.91 -18.76 -6.45
C LEU A 24 13.37 -18.30 -6.33
N ASP A 25 14.18 -19.07 -5.62
CA ASP A 25 15.61 -18.79 -5.47
C ASP A 25 16.33 -18.92 -6.82
N ASP A 26 15.98 -19.93 -7.63
CA ASP A 26 16.48 -20.10 -8.99
C ASP A 26 16.14 -18.91 -9.88
N VAL A 27 14.86 -18.48 -9.91
CA VAL A 27 14.42 -17.30 -10.68
C VAL A 27 15.18 -16.05 -10.23
N ALA A 28 15.37 -15.85 -8.93
CA ALA A 28 16.11 -14.70 -8.42
C ALA A 28 17.60 -14.74 -8.83
N CYS A 29 18.21 -15.92 -8.86
CA CYS A 29 19.58 -16.11 -9.34
C CYS A 29 19.70 -15.83 -10.84
N SER A 30 18.78 -16.33 -11.67
CA SER A 30 18.76 -16.07 -13.11
C SER A 30 18.61 -14.58 -13.42
N ILE A 31 17.70 -13.87 -12.73
CA ILE A 31 17.52 -12.41 -12.90
C ILE A 31 18.81 -11.67 -12.53
N ARG A 32 19.47 -12.04 -11.42
CA ARG A 32 20.74 -11.41 -11.02
C ARG A 32 21.86 -11.64 -12.04
N SER A 33 21.95 -12.84 -12.61
CA SER A 33 22.93 -13.15 -13.66
C SER A 33 22.69 -12.30 -14.91
N TYR A 34 21.45 -12.24 -15.38
CA TYR A 34 21.06 -11.43 -16.54
C TYR A 34 21.39 -9.94 -16.32
N LEU A 35 21.08 -9.39 -15.13
CA LEU A 35 21.40 -8.00 -14.81
C LEU A 35 22.91 -7.71 -14.81
N ALA A 36 23.74 -8.65 -14.35
CA ALA A 36 25.19 -8.53 -14.41
C ALA A 36 25.70 -8.51 -15.86
N GLU A 37 25.23 -9.45 -16.70
CA GLU A 37 25.60 -9.52 -18.12
C GLU A 37 25.17 -8.26 -18.89
N ALA A 38 23.93 -7.80 -18.69
CA ALA A 38 23.42 -6.58 -19.31
C ALA A 38 24.22 -5.33 -18.88
N SER A 39 24.66 -5.27 -17.62
CA SER A 39 25.50 -4.18 -17.11
C SER A 39 26.90 -4.21 -17.73
N THR A 40 27.51 -5.39 -17.87
CA THR A 40 28.79 -5.57 -18.56
C THR A 40 28.70 -5.13 -20.02
N LEU A 41 27.67 -5.58 -20.75
CA LEU A 41 27.44 -5.19 -22.14
C LEU A 41 27.28 -3.67 -22.28
N ARG A 42 26.49 -3.06 -21.39
CA ARG A 42 26.31 -1.59 -21.37
C ARG A 42 27.64 -0.86 -21.16
N GLN A 43 28.52 -1.36 -20.29
CA GLN A 43 29.83 -0.77 -20.03
C GLN A 43 30.80 -0.93 -21.21
N GLU A 44 30.72 -2.02 -21.96
CA GLU A 44 31.53 -2.23 -23.17
C GLU A 44 31.08 -1.34 -24.33
N CYS A 45 29.77 -1.05 -24.41
CA CYS A 45 29.20 -0.18 -25.44
C CYS A 45 29.20 1.33 -25.08
N ASP A 46 29.76 1.73 -23.94
CA ASP A 46 29.82 3.12 -23.51
C ASP A 46 30.77 3.94 -24.42
N PRO A 47 30.26 4.93 -25.19
CA PRO A 47 31.05 5.66 -26.18
C PRO A 47 32.22 6.46 -25.59
N ASP A 48 32.15 6.84 -24.31
CA ASP A 48 33.22 7.59 -23.63
C ASP A 48 34.47 6.71 -23.34
N ARG A 49 34.40 5.41 -23.58
CA ARG A 49 35.53 4.47 -23.43
C ARG A 49 36.40 4.34 -24.68
N PHE A 50 35.93 4.82 -25.85
CA PHE A 50 36.64 4.78 -27.12
C PHE A 50 37.10 6.18 -27.58
N THR A 51 38.01 6.80 -26.84
CA THR A 51 39.01 7.67 -27.46
C THR A 51 40.22 6.83 -27.82
N GLU A 52 40.56 6.81 -29.12
CA GLU A 52 41.72 6.20 -29.75
C GLU A 52 41.63 4.69 -30.07
N GLN A 53 41.02 4.34 -31.22
CA GLN A 53 41.73 3.59 -32.27
C GLN A 53 40.85 3.51 -33.55
N GLU A 54 40.97 4.49 -34.46
CA GLU A 54 40.49 4.29 -35.82
C GLU A 54 41.40 3.28 -36.52
N SER A 55 40.83 2.14 -36.93
CA SER A 55 41.44 1.26 -37.90
C SER A 55 40.36 0.78 -38.86
N LYS A 56 40.42 1.34 -40.08
CA LYS A 56 39.68 0.90 -41.25
C LYS A 56 39.79 -0.61 -41.41
N SER A 57 38.65 -1.27 -41.59
CA SER A 57 38.62 -2.42 -42.48
C SER A 57 37.32 -2.50 -43.27
N HIS A 58 37.46 -3.13 -44.42
CA HIS A 58 36.60 -3.08 -45.58
C HIS A 58 36.08 -4.51 -45.81
N GLY A 59 34.76 -4.65 -45.92
CA GLY A 59 34.16 -5.60 -46.85
C GLY A 59 33.53 -6.89 -46.31
N VAL A 60 32.49 -7.26 -47.08
CA VAL A 60 31.83 -8.57 -47.25
C VAL A 60 30.64 -8.84 -46.33
N GLY A 61 29.45 -8.52 -46.87
CA GLY A 61 28.16 -8.93 -46.34
C GLY A 61 27.94 -10.43 -46.50
N ALA A 62 28.12 -11.17 -45.41
CA ALA A 62 27.38 -12.39 -45.14
C ALA A 62 26.00 -12.00 -44.60
N PRO A 63 24.96 -12.85 -44.72
CA PRO A 63 23.64 -12.51 -44.24
C PRO A 63 23.76 -12.30 -42.74
N HIS A 64 23.69 -11.03 -42.34
CA HIS A 64 23.45 -10.60 -40.98
C HIS A 64 22.06 -11.14 -40.66
N ILE A 65 21.96 -12.45 -40.38
CA ILE A 65 20.78 -13.09 -39.78
C ILE A 65 20.41 -12.12 -38.68
N ASP A 66 19.25 -11.51 -38.83
CA ASP A 66 18.94 -10.19 -38.33
C ASP A 66 19.03 -10.18 -36.79
N ILE A 67 20.26 -9.97 -36.30
CA ILE A 67 20.65 -10.07 -34.89
C ILE A 67 19.76 -9.15 -34.06
N PHE A 68 19.40 -8.00 -34.64
CA PHE A 68 18.48 -7.05 -34.03
C PHE A 68 17.07 -7.63 -33.92
N SER A 69 16.53 -8.26 -34.97
CA SER A 69 15.23 -8.95 -34.87
C SER A 69 15.23 -10.11 -33.86
N GLU A 70 16.32 -10.88 -33.76
CA GLU A 70 16.44 -11.95 -32.76
C GLU A 70 16.50 -11.39 -31.33
N ILE A 71 17.20 -10.27 -31.14
CA ILE A 71 17.21 -9.53 -29.88
C ILE A 71 15.80 -9.01 -29.55
N ASP A 72 15.13 -8.37 -30.51
CA ASP A 72 13.78 -7.84 -30.33
C ASP A 72 12.78 -8.95 -29.98
N ASN A 73 12.87 -10.11 -30.64
CA ASN A 73 12.04 -11.28 -30.33
C ASN A 73 12.26 -11.78 -28.89
N ARG A 74 13.52 -11.86 -28.45
CA ARG A 74 13.86 -12.28 -27.07
C ARG A 74 13.43 -11.26 -26.01
N ILE A 75 13.52 -9.96 -26.34
CA ILE A 75 13.00 -8.89 -25.47
C ILE A 75 11.49 -9.03 -25.33
N GLU A 76 10.77 -9.33 -26.42
CA GLU A 76 9.32 -9.53 -26.38
C GLU A 76 8.94 -10.77 -25.57
N GLU A 77 9.65 -11.90 -25.75
CA GLU A 77 9.46 -13.09 -24.91
C GLU A 77 9.70 -12.79 -23.42
N MET A 78 10.72 -11.98 -23.09
CA MET A 78 10.95 -11.52 -21.72
C MET A 78 9.77 -10.73 -21.15
N ARG A 79 9.16 -9.84 -21.94
CA ARG A 79 7.97 -9.08 -21.51
C ARG A 79 6.79 -9.99 -21.24
N ASP A 80 6.57 -10.99 -22.09
CA ASP A 80 5.51 -11.99 -21.88
C ASP A 80 5.74 -12.77 -20.57
N LEU A 81 6.98 -13.15 -20.29
CA LEU A 81 7.35 -13.81 -19.02
C LEU A 81 7.15 -12.89 -17.81
N GLU A 82 7.47 -11.59 -17.92
CA GLU A 82 7.20 -10.61 -16.86
C GLU A 82 5.70 -10.51 -16.53
N VAL A 83 4.86 -10.48 -17.56
CA VAL A 83 3.40 -10.48 -17.41
C VAL A 83 2.93 -11.77 -16.72
N GLN A 84 3.42 -12.93 -17.16
CA GLN A 84 3.06 -14.21 -16.54
C GLN A 84 3.52 -14.31 -15.08
N LEU A 85 4.75 -13.87 -14.77
CA LEU A 85 5.26 -13.81 -13.40
C LEU A 85 4.42 -12.88 -12.52
N PHE A 86 3.99 -11.73 -13.05
CA PHE A 86 3.09 -10.83 -12.35
C PHE A 86 1.75 -11.52 -12.03
N ILE A 87 1.13 -12.18 -13.01
CA ILE A 87 -0.14 -12.91 -12.85
C ILE A 87 0.00 -14.01 -11.80
N CYS A 88 1.04 -14.85 -11.90
CA CYS A 88 1.32 -15.91 -10.93
C CYS A 88 1.50 -15.35 -9.51
N ARG A 89 2.30 -14.30 -9.35
CA ARG A 89 2.51 -13.65 -8.04
C ARG A 89 1.20 -13.13 -7.45
N ALA A 90 0.38 -12.46 -8.25
CA ALA A 90 -0.91 -11.93 -7.81
C ALA A 90 -1.85 -13.05 -7.35
N ALA A 91 -1.95 -14.14 -8.13
CA ALA A 91 -2.77 -15.30 -7.79
C ALA A 91 -2.32 -15.97 -6.48
N MET A 92 -1.01 -16.11 -6.27
CA MET A 92 -0.47 -16.68 -5.04
C MET A 92 -0.72 -15.78 -3.83
N GLN A 93 -0.56 -14.47 -3.99
CA GLN A 93 -0.83 -13.51 -2.92
C GLN A 93 -2.31 -13.53 -2.54
N GLU A 94 -3.21 -13.64 -3.53
CA GLU A 94 -4.64 -13.81 -3.29
C GLU A 94 -4.96 -15.11 -2.55
N PHE A 95 -4.39 -16.24 -2.99
CA PHE A 95 -4.55 -17.54 -2.32
C PHE A 95 -4.11 -17.45 -0.85
N ARG A 96 -2.93 -16.86 -0.58
CA ARG A 96 -2.42 -16.65 0.78
C ARG A 96 -3.39 -15.80 1.60
N ASN A 97 -3.85 -14.69 1.03
CA ASN A 97 -4.72 -13.73 1.69
C ASN A 97 -6.14 -14.26 1.95
N ARG A 98 -6.60 -15.29 1.24
CA ARG A 98 -7.88 -15.96 1.48
C ARG A 98 -7.76 -17.20 2.37
N SER A 99 -6.58 -17.80 2.47
CA SER A 99 -6.36 -19.04 3.20
C SER A 99 -6.54 -18.86 4.71
N THR A 100 -7.46 -19.63 5.29
CA THR A 100 -7.65 -19.75 6.74
C THR A 100 -6.64 -20.70 7.40
N THR A 101 -5.93 -21.49 6.60
CA THR A 101 -4.88 -22.40 7.07
C THR A 101 -3.55 -21.68 7.19
N LEU A 102 -3.18 -20.86 6.20
CA LEU A 102 -1.92 -20.13 6.18
C LEU A 102 -1.98 -18.84 6.98
N VAL A 103 -3.16 -18.22 7.06
CA VAL A 103 -3.36 -16.94 7.74
C VAL A 103 -4.50 -17.12 8.76
N PRO A 104 -4.20 -17.53 10.01
CA PRO A 104 -5.22 -17.90 10.99
C PRO A 104 -6.25 -16.80 11.30
N ILE A 105 -5.85 -15.53 11.23
CA ILE A 105 -6.74 -14.38 11.45
C ILE A 105 -7.91 -14.35 10.44
N ASN A 106 -7.76 -14.97 9.27
CA ASN A 106 -8.82 -15.10 8.30
C ASN A 106 -9.96 -16.03 8.75
N ARG A 107 -9.80 -16.79 9.84
CA ARG A 107 -10.90 -17.60 10.41
C ARG A 107 -11.94 -16.75 11.14
N LEU A 108 -11.57 -15.53 11.53
CA LEU A 108 -12.47 -14.64 12.25
C LEU A 108 -13.59 -14.15 11.33
N PRO A 109 -14.84 -14.06 11.82
CA PRO A 109 -15.91 -13.35 11.12
C PRO A 109 -15.53 -11.89 10.82
N PRO A 110 -16.10 -11.26 9.79
CA PRO A 110 -15.82 -9.87 9.45
C PRO A 110 -16.12 -8.91 10.61
N GLU A 111 -17.08 -9.22 11.47
CA GLU A 111 -17.43 -8.44 12.66
C GLU A 111 -16.31 -8.45 13.71
N CYS A 112 -15.62 -9.58 13.90
CA CYS A 112 -14.50 -9.65 14.82
C CYS A 112 -13.31 -8.83 14.29
N ILE A 113 -13.06 -8.90 12.97
CA ILE A 113 -11.99 -8.13 12.34
C ILE A 113 -12.30 -6.64 12.38
N SER A 114 -13.56 -6.23 12.17
CA SER A 114 -13.96 -4.83 12.27
C SER A 114 -13.77 -4.28 13.69
N GLN A 115 -14.11 -5.06 14.73
CA GLN A 115 -13.83 -4.67 16.12
C GLN A 115 -12.33 -4.52 16.39
N ILE A 116 -11.49 -5.42 15.88
CA ILE A 116 -10.03 -5.27 15.96
C ILE A 116 -9.58 -3.98 15.29
N PHE A 117 -10.12 -3.65 14.11
CA PHE A 117 -9.78 -2.42 13.41
C PHE A 117 -10.19 -1.17 14.19
N ILE A 118 -11.37 -1.19 14.81
CA ILE A 118 -11.88 -0.08 15.63
C ILE A 118 -10.97 0.10 16.84
N MET A 119 -10.67 -0.96 17.58
CA MET A 119 -9.80 -0.91 18.75
C MET A 119 -8.42 -0.32 18.43
N GLY A 120 -7.81 -0.75 17.31
CA GLY A 120 -6.51 -0.20 16.89
C GLY A 120 -6.57 1.23 16.34
N SER A 121 -7.77 1.76 16.07
CA SER A 121 -7.97 3.15 15.63
C SER A 121 -8.24 4.12 16.77
N ILE A 122 -8.43 3.61 17.99
CA ILE A 122 -8.54 4.43 19.20
C ILE A 122 -7.12 4.98 19.48
N PRO A 123 -6.94 6.32 19.51
CA PRO A 123 -5.67 6.88 19.95
C PRO A 123 -5.38 6.40 21.38
N GLU A 124 -4.23 5.75 21.59
CA GLU A 124 -3.70 5.58 22.94
C GLU A 124 -3.67 6.96 23.61
N PRO A 125 -4.12 7.10 24.86
CA PRO A 125 -4.00 8.37 25.56
C PRO A 125 -2.51 8.76 25.54
N GLU A 126 -2.22 9.96 25.06
CA GLU A 126 -0.86 10.52 25.09
C GLU A 126 -0.30 10.29 26.49
N ASP A 127 0.73 9.45 26.61
CA ASP A 127 1.46 9.25 27.85
C ASP A 127 2.03 10.61 28.22
N LYS A 128 1.38 11.27 29.19
CA LYS A 128 1.72 12.64 29.63
C LYS A 128 3.13 12.76 30.22
N ASP A 129 3.83 11.64 30.34
CA ASP A 129 5.17 11.52 30.91
C ASP A 129 6.25 11.33 29.84
N ASP A 130 5.90 11.30 28.54
CA ASP A 130 6.89 11.32 27.45
C ASP A 130 7.27 12.78 27.11
N PRO A 131 8.50 13.22 27.44
CA PRO A 131 8.96 14.58 27.18
C PRO A 131 9.09 14.93 25.68
N ASP A 132 9.07 13.94 24.79
CA ASP A 132 9.11 14.12 23.33
C ASP A 132 7.71 14.07 22.68
N ALA A 133 6.65 13.65 23.40
CA ALA A 133 5.29 13.56 22.85
C ALA A 133 4.63 14.92 22.53
N ASP A 134 5.22 16.02 23.01
CA ASP A 134 4.75 17.39 22.73
C ASP A 134 5.56 18.09 21.61
N ASP A 135 6.42 17.38 20.84
CA ASP A 135 7.01 17.99 19.63
C ASP A 135 5.92 18.19 18.57
N PRO A 136 5.51 19.44 18.26
CA PRO A 136 4.49 19.71 17.26
C PRO A 136 4.93 19.34 15.84
N ARG A 137 6.21 18.95 15.65
CA ARG A 137 6.82 18.60 14.38
C ARG A 137 6.82 17.11 14.09
N GLU A 138 6.55 16.25 15.08
CA GLU A 138 6.45 14.81 14.79
C GLU A 138 5.12 14.52 14.07
N PRO A 139 5.16 14.05 12.81
CA PRO A 139 3.95 13.65 12.14
C PRO A 139 3.39 12.44 12.88
N LEU A 140 2.31 12.66 13.63
CA LEU A 140 1.44 11.61 14.16
C LEU A 140 1.37 10.50 13.12
N GLY A 141 1.83 9.30 13.51
CA GLY A 141 2.01 8.17 12.61
C GLY A 141 0.78 7.96 11.71
N LYS A 142 1.02 7.39 10.51
CA LYS A 142 -0.05 7.12 9.53
C LYS A 142 -1.27 6.50 10.24
N PRO A 143 -2.48 7.06 10.07
CA PRO A 143 -3.66 6.58 10.78
C PRO A 143 -3.86 5.08 10.58
N PHE A 144 -4.15 4.36 11.66
CA PHE A 144 -4.23 2.90 11.64
C PHE A 144 -5.22 2.36 10.60
N TYR A 145 -6.33 3.06 10.38
CA TYR A 145 -7.33 2.70 9.37
C TYR A 145 -6.74 2.66 7.93
N LEU A 146 -5.77 3.53 7.61
CA LEU A 146 -5.07 3.49 6.31
C LEU A 146 -4.15 2.28 6.18
N THR A 147 -3.57 1.83 7.29
CA THR A 147 -2.73 0.64 7.32
C THR A 147 -3.56 -0.60 7.06
N VAL A 148 -4.68 -0.79 7.79
CA VAL A 148 -5.54 -1.96 7.61
C VAL A 148 -6.21 -2.01 6.23
N TYR A 149 -6.55 -0.84 5.66
CA TYR A 149 -7.12 -0.72 4.31
C TYR A 149 -6.20 -1.24 3.20
N ARG A 150 -4.87 -1.23 3.42
CA ARG A 150 -3.86 -1.60 2.40
C ARG A 150 -3.39 -3.05 2.48
N VAL A 151 -3.73 -3.81 3.52
CA VAL A 151 -3.19 -5.16 3.75
C VAL A 151 -3.60 -6.18 2.68
N CYS A 152 -4.90 -6.37 2.47
CA CYS A 152 -5.42 -7.28 1.46
C CYS A 152 -6.85 -6.88 1.03
N HIS A 153 -7.36 -7.49 -0.03
CA HIS A 153 -8.72 -7.22 -0.53
C HIS A 153 -9.79 -7.39 0.55
N ARG A 154 -9.73 -8.48 1.33
CA ARG A 154 -10.70 -8.75 2.39
C ARG A 154 -10.68 -7.70 3.49
N TRP A 155 -9.48 -7.28 3.94
CA TRP A 155 -9.35 -6.27 4.98
C TRP A 155 -9.87 -4.92 4.49
N ARG A 156 -9.61 -4.60 3.22
CA ARG A 156 -10.17 -3.42 2.56
C ARG A 156 -11.69 -3.43 2.56
N GLU A 157 -12.29 -4.54 2.15
CA GLU A 157 -13.75 -4.71 2.11
C GLU A 157 -14.37 -4.58 3.51
N ILE A 158 -13.77 -5.20 4.53
CA ILE A 158 -14.22 -5.07 5.92
C ILE A 158 -14.08 -3.62 6.39
N ALA A 159 -12.95 -2.96 6.12
CA ALA A 159 -12.73 -1.58 6.52
C ALA A 159 -13.74 -0.63 5.86
N LEU A 160 -14.00 -0.78 4.56
CA LEU A 160 -15.01 -0.01 3.82
C LEU A 160 -16.43 -0.22 4.35
N ASN A 161 -16.72 -1.41 4.87
CA ASN A 161 -18.01 -1.74 5.49
C ASN A 161 -18.06 -1.47 7.00
N THR A 162 -17.04 -0.83 7.57
CA THR A 162 -16.99 -0.45 8.99
C THR A 162 -16.97 1.07 9.12
N PRO A 163 -18.14 1.74 9.16
CA PRO A 163 -18.22 3.21 9.17
C PRO A 163 -17.49 3.86 10.35
N GLN A 164 -17.43 3.18 11.49
CA GLN A 164 -16.75 3.62 12.70
C GLN A 164 -15.24 3.83 12.52
N LEU A 165 -14.60 3.29 11.47
CA LEU A 165 -13.20 3.57 11.16
C LEU A 165 -12.97 4.94 10.51
N TRP A 166 -14.03 5.53 9.95
CA TRP A 166 -13.96 6.73 9.13
C TRP A 166 -14.47 7.97 9.89
N ILE A 167 -14.67 7.86 11.20
CA ILE A 167 -15.25 8.92 12.03
C ILE A 167 -14.23 9.96 12.52
N SER A 168 -12.95 9.60 12.59
CA SER A 168 -11.88 10.51 13.02
C SER A 168 -11.26 11.20 11.80
N ILE A 169 -11.69 12.42 11.52
CA ILE A 169 -11.31 13.17 10.32
C ILE A 169 -10.31 14.27 10.69
N ARG A 170 -9.15 14.20 10.05
CA ARG A 170 -8.12 15.25 10.05
C ARG A 170 -7.99 15.76 8.62
N PHE A 171 -8.15 17.05 8.44
CA PHE A 171 -7.96 17.70 7.13
C PHE A 171 -6.46 17.78 6.82
N SER A 172 -5.91 16.65 6.39
CA SER A 172 -4.50 16.48 6.04
C SER A 172 -4.21 16.69 4.54
N ASP A 173 -5.24 16.56 3.72
CA ASP A 173 -5.22 16.89 2.30
C ASP A 173 -5.41 18.40 2.07
N SER A 174 -5.06 18.87 0.88
CA SER A 174 -5.30 20.25 0.46
C SER A 174 -6.73 20.41 -0.08
N ALA A 175 -7.24 21.64 -0.10
CA ALA A 175 -8.50 21.95 -0.79
C ALA A 175 -8.49 21.36 -2.24
N PRO A 176 -9.61 20.77 -2.71
CA PRO A 176 -10.95 20.78 -2.13
C PRO A 176 -11.22 19.68 -1.06
N PHE A 177 -10.18 19.04 -0.54
CA PHE A 177 -10.26 18.01 0.51
C PHE A 177 -10.97 16.71 0.10
N GLU A 178 -10.66 16.20 -1.10
CA GLU A 178 -11.25 14.97 -1.66
C GLU A 178 -11.13 13.76 -0.73
N PHE A 179 -10.02 13.64 0.01
CA PHE A 179 -9.83 12.53 0.93
C PHE A 179 -10.69 12.72 2.19
N SER A 180 -10.77 13.93 2.72
CA SER A 180 -11.65 14.22 3.86
C SER A 180 -13.13 14.06 3.50
N GLU A 181 -13.54 14.45 2.30
CA GLU A 181 -14.89 14.22 1.77
C GLU A 181 -15.21 12.73 1.68
N LEU A 182 -14.27 11.94 1.15
CA LEU A 182 -14.41 10.49 1.05
C LEU A 182 -14.51 9.81 2.42
N MET A 183 -13.81 10.33 3.45
CA MET A 183 -13.96 9.86 4.84
C MET A 183 -15.35 10.18 5.38
N LEU A 184 -15.87 11.39 5.12
CA LEU A 184 -17.22 11.80 5.50
C LEU A 184 -18.27 10.88 4.88
N GLU A 185 -18.16 10.58 3.59
CA GLU A 185 -19.07 9.64 2.91
C GLU A 185 -19.04 8.24 3.56
N ARG A 186 -17.83 7.74 3.84
CA ARG A 186 -17.63 6.41 4.43
C ARG A 186 -18.05 6.30 5.89
N SER A 187 -18.11 7.42 6.61
CA SER A 187 -18.63 7.46 7.99
C SER A 187 -20.12 7.08 8.09
N ARG A 188 -20.86 7.10 6.96
CA ARG A 188 -22.29 6.74 6.84
C ARG A 188 -23.18 7.35 7.94
N GLY A 189 -22.85 8.57 8.38
CA GLY A 189 -23.62 9.31 9.40
C GLY A 189 -23.35 8.90 10.84
N CYS A 190 -22.27 8.15 11.12
CA CYS A 190 -21.80 7.94 12.49
C CYS A 190 -21.34 9.28 13.12
N PRO A 191 -21.39 9.42 14.46
CA PRO A 191 -20.84 10.58 15.16
C PRO A 191 -19.36 10.80 14.80
N LEU A 192 -19.00 12.03 14.45
CA LEU A 192 -17.70 12.38 13.89
C LEU A 192 -16.79 13.07 14.92
N TYR A 193 -15.52 12.71 14.92
CA TYR A 193 -14.46 13.39 15.66
C TYR A 193 -13.62 14.17 14.66
N ILE A 194 -13.74 15.49 14.67
CA ILE A 194 -13.10 16.36 13.67
C ILE A 194 -11.97 17.14 14.33
N HIS A 195 -10.78 16.98 13.78
CA HIS A 195 -9.59 17.70 14.20
C HIS A 195 -9.28 18.80 13.19
N LEU A 196 -9.41 20.05 13.64
CA LEU A 196 -9.10 21.24 12.85
C LEU A 196 -7.78 21.83 13.31
N ASP A 197 -6.76 21.68 12.49
CA ASP A 197 -5.49 22.42 12.66
C ASP A 197 -5.62 23.78 11.97
N CYS A 198 -5.87 24.82 12.77
CA CYS A 198 -6.10 26.17 12.26
C CYS A 198 -4.86 26.80 11.63
N LEU A 199 -3.65 26.37 12.01
CA LEU A 199 -2.42 26.87 11.40
C LEU A 199 -2.25 26.28 9.99
N ARG A 200 -2.52 24.98 9.85
CA ARG A 200 -2.46 24.28 8.56
C ARG A 200 -3.58 24.73 7.62
N LEU A 201 -4.79 24.91 8.13
CA LEU A 201 -5.96 25.24 7.32
C LEU A 201 -6.13 26.74 7.09
N ARG A 202 -5.19 27.60 7.50
CA ARG A 202 -5.41 29.06 7.51
C ARG A 202 -5.95 29.63 6.18
N ALA A 203 -5.45 29.14 5.04
CA ALA A 203 -5.91 29.56 3.71
C ALA A 203 -7.22 28.89 3.26
N ASP A 204 -7.49 27.68 3.76
CA ASP A 204 -8.54 26.78 3.26
C ASP A 204 -9.64 26.48 4.29
N ILE A 205 -9.62 27.16 5.45
CA ILE A 205 -10.53 26.88 6.57
C ILE A 205 -11.98 27.10 6.17
N GLY A 206 -12.27 28.09 5.31
CA GLY A 206 -13.60 28.31 4.75
C GLY A 206 -14.08 27.12 3.92
N THR A 207 -13.22 26.55 3.09
CA THR A 207 -13.52 25.35 2.28
C THR A 207 -13.71 24.12 3.16
N ALA A 208 -12.89 23.94 4.21
CA ALA A 208 -13.03 22.85 5.16
C ALA A 208 -14.35 22.95 5.93
N LEU A 209 -14.72 24.15 6.39
CA LEU A 209 -15.99 24.38 7.07
C LEU A 209 -17.19 24.17 6.14
N HIS A 210 -17.11 24.61 4.88
CA HIS A 210 -18.17 24.37 3.90
C HIS A 210 -18.35 22.87 3.62
N LEU A 211 -17.26 22.08 3.62
CA LEU A 211 -17.36 20.63 3.48
C LEU A 211 -18.07 19.97 4.68
N LEU A 212 -17.86 20.52 5.89
CA LEU A 212 -18.50 20.05 7.12
C LEU A 212 -19.94 20.53 7.28
N ASP A 213 -20.30 21.65 6.67
CA ASP A 213 -21.65 22.21 6.69
C ASP A 213 -22.57 21.45 5.72
N VAL A 214 -22.89 20.21 6.08
CA VAL A 214 -23.91 19.38 5.41
C VAL A 214 -25.31 19.78 5.90
N SER A 215 -25.59 21.09 5.93
CA SER A 215 -26.92 21.64 6.16
C SER A 215 -27.48 22.13 4.82
N ASP A 216 -28.18 21.28 4.06
CA ASP A 216 -29.05 21.79 3.00
C ASP A 216 -30.34 22.31 3.66
N PRO A 217 -30.59 23.64 3.72
CA PRO A 217 -31.82 24.17 4.31
C PRO A 217 -33.09 23.76 3.55
N ARG A 218 -32.98 23.13 2.37
CA ARG A 218 -34.11 22.60 1.58
C ARG A 218 -34.38 21.11 1.79
N ASN A 219 -33.56 20.40 2.55
CA ASN A 219 -33.75 18.97 2.81
C ASN A 219 -33.85 18.68 4.32
N PRO A 220 -35.06 18.53 4.89
CA PRO A 220 -35.26 18.27 6.32
C PRO A 220 -34.78 16.90 6.80
N ASP A 221 -34.45 15.97 5.89
CA ASP A 221 -33.84 14.66 6.22
C ASP A 221 -32.31 14.73 6.45
N SER A 222 -31.69 15.91 6.25
CA SER A 222 -30.26 16.13 6.49
C SER A 222 -29.86 16.20 7.97
N ARG A 223 -30.81 16.04 8.90
CA ARG A 223 -30.55 15.93 10.35
C ARG A 223 -29.85 14.60 10.70
N ARG A 224 -28.64 14.39 10.18
CA ARG A 224 -27.71 13.41 10.73
C ARG A 224 -27.16 14.03 12.00
N PHE A 225 -27.48 13.44 13.14
CA PHE A 225 -26.95 13.82 14.45
C PHE A 225 -25.43 13.57 14.50
N CYS A 226 -24.66 14.38 13.81
CA CYS A 226 -23.22 14.40 13.91
C CYS A 226 -22.87 15.19 15.18
N ALA A 227 -22.66 14.50 16.29
CA ALA A 227 -21.95 15.12 17.41
C ALA A 227 -20.52 15.39 16.94
N VAL A 228 -20.27 16.60 16.43
CA VAL A 228 -18.94 17.03 16.03
C VAL A 228 -18.19 17.44 17.29
N VAL A 229 -17.26 16.59 17.73
CA VAL A 229 -16.29 17.00 18.76
C VAL A 229 -15.14 17.69 18.05
N ILE A 230 -15.10 19.02 18.12
CA ILE A 230 -13.97 19.82 17.62
C ILE A 230 -12.92 19.88 18.73
N SER A 231 -11.83 19.15 18.55
CA SER A 231 -10.66 19.28 19.42
C SER A 231 -9.74 20.37 18.86
N TRP A 232 -9.66 21.49 19.56
CA TRP A 232 -8.70 22.55 19.30
C TRP A 232 -7.39 22.19 20.02
N ARG A 233 -6.30 21.89 19.29
CA ARG A 233 -4.98 22.00 19.90
C ARG A 233 -4.67 23.50 19.97
N SER A 234 -4.68 24.01 21.20
CA SER A 234 -4.68 25.41 21.55
C SER A 234 -3.61 26.23 20.83
N CYS A 235 -4.06 27.34 20.25
CA CYS A 235 -3.25 28.51 20.01
C CYS A 235 -2.89 29.16 21.37
N VAL A 236 -1.97 28.55 22.14
CA VAL A 236 -1.39 29.16 23.35
C VAL A 236 0.12 28.89 23.36
N ARG A 237 0.86 29.75 22.65
CA ARG A 237 2.20 30.21 23.05
C ARG A 237 2.63 31.39 22.17
N THR A 238 2.01 32.53 22.42
CA THR A 238 2.63 33.84 22.14
C THR A 238 2.00 34.88 23.07
N MET A 239 2.56 34.96 24.27
CA MET A 239 2.81 36.22 24.98
C MET A 239 4.10 36.05 25.77
#